data_AF-A0A523ZYW2-F1
#
_entry.id   AF-A0A523ZYW2-F1
#
_cell.length_a   1.000
_cell.length_b   1.000
_cell.length_c   1.000
_cell.angle_alpha   90.00
_cell.angle_beta   90.00
_cell.angle_gamma   90.00
#
_symmetry.space_group_name_H-M   'P 1'
#
loop_
_entity.id
_entity.type
_entity.pdbx_description
1 polymer ?
#
loop_
_entity_poly.entity_id
_entity_poly.type
_entity_poly.pdbx_seq_one_letter_code
_entity_poly.pdbx_strand_id
1 'polypeptide(L)'
;MGKTVPLERKCGILCHPTSMPGRFGIGELGEGAYRFVDFLAQAGQSLWQILPLGPTGYGDSPYQPFSAFAGNPLLIGLDELIKEGLLDEADVALREPFPEDRVSYGAAREFKDHALRRSYDGFSRRASKSVREELTRFVEENRLWLDDFCLFMALKRRFNWSAWTDWDTDIALHEEQATRYWHRELRNEMDYQGYLQFQFARQWRRLKEYVNDAGISIIGDVPIFVGHDSADVWSHRELFCLDDRGQPTVVAGVPPDYFSPTGQLWGNPLYLWEVMRRDAYAWWMERLRAVLDQVDIVRLDHFRGFGGYWEVSAEEETAINGRWVKGPGRSFFRQVAREFPKLPIIAEDLGVISADVVALRQ
;
A
#
# COMPACT_ATOMS: atom_id res chain seq x y z
N MET A 1 37.15 -7.29 -1.60
CA MET A 1 36.84 -6.02 -0.90
C MET A 1 36.22 -5.07 -1.93
N GLY A 2 34.89 -5.03 -2.02
CA GLY A 2 34.21 -4.02 -2.84
C GLY A 2 34.37 -2.67 -2.16
N LYS A 3 34.88 -1.67 -2.89
CA LYS A 3 34.99 -0.30 -2.40
C LYS A 3 33.57 0.19 -2.06
N THR A 4 33.32 0.50 -0.79
CA THR A 4 32.12 1.24 -0.39
C THR A 4 32.13 2.58 -1.12
N VAL A 5 31.18 2.78 -2.03
CA VAL A 5 30.97 4.08 -2.65
C VAL A 5 30.54 5.02 -1.53
N PRO A 6 31.21 6.17 -1.32
CA PRO A 6 30.78 7.13 -0.31
C PRO A 6 29.35 7.56 -0.64
N LEU A 7 28.42 7.34 0.28
CA LEU A 7 27.06 7.87 0.14
C LEU A 7 27.15 9.40 0.16
N GLU A 8 26.58 10.03 -0.86
CA GLU A 8 26.42 11.48 -0.91
C GLU A 8 25.62 11.96 0.31
N ARG A 9 26.07 13.04 0.96
CA ARG A 9 25.37 13.58 2.14
C ARG A 9 24.05 14.21 1.69
N LYS A 10 22.94 13.63 2.15
CA LYS A 10 21.58 14.09 1.89
C LYS A 10 20.83 14.34 3.20
N CYS A 11 19.86 15.25 3.18
CA CYS A 11 18.89 15.48 4.25
C CYS A 11 17.47 15.53 3.67
N GLY A 12 16.47 15.34 4.54
CA GLY A 12 15.07 15.36 4.15
C GLY A 12 14.12 15.38 5.33
N ILE A 13 12.83 15.39 5.01
CA ILE A 13 11.72 15.43 5.98
C ILE A 13 10.82 14.21 5.80
N LEU A 14 10.42 13.60 6.91
CA LEU A 14 9.33 12.63 6.99
C LEU A 14 8.00 13.40 7.17
N CYS A 15 7.11 13.31 6.19
CA CYS A 15 5.77 13.88 6.27
C CYS A 15 4.84 13.11 5.32
N HIS A 16 3.80 12.45 5.84
CA HIS A 16 2.90 11.68 4.99
C HIS A 16 1.90 12.61 4.27
N PRO A 17 1.46 12.31 3.03
CA PRO A 17 0.53 13.18 2.29
C PRO A 17 -0.80 13.47 3.01
N THR A 18 -1.27 12.59 3.90
CA THR A 18 -2.48 12.86 4.70
C THR A 18 -2.34 14.05 5.65
N SER A 19 -1.10 14.44 5.98
CA SER A 19 -0.77 15.56 6.86
C SER A 19 -0.67 16.90 6.11
N MET A 20 -0.84 16.90 4.78
CA MET A 20 -0.82 18.15 4.02
C MET A 20 -2.07 18.98 4.31
N PRO A 21 -1.95 20.32 4.43
CA PRO A 21 -3.11 21.17 4.64
C PRO A 21 -4.02 21.16 3.41
N GLY A 22 -5.33 21.16 3.64
CA GLY A 22 -6.34 21.14 2.58
C GLY A 22 -7.76 21.29 3.12
N ARG A 23 -8.72 21.55 2.22
CA ARG A 23 -10.12 21.86 2.60
C ARG A 23 -11.02 20.64 2.84
N PHE A 24 -10.62 19.45 2.39
CA PHE A 24 -11.47 18.25 2.36
C PHE A 24 -11.20 17.24 3.48
N GLY A 25 -10.72 17.73 4.64
CA GLY A 25 -10.62 16.96 5.89
C GLY A 25 -9.46 15.97 5.97
N ILE A 26 -8.69 15.81 4.90
CA ILE A 26 -7.44 15.05 4.85
C ILE A 26 -6.52 15.68 3.79
N GLY A 27 -5.21 15.57 3.98
CA GLY A 27 -4.26 15.98 2.96
C GLY A 27 -4.39 15.12 1.69
N GLU A 28 -4.24 15.77 0.53
CA GLU A 28 -4.45 15.19 -0.80
C GLU A 28 -3.26 15.46 -1.72
N LEU A 29 -3.23 14.77 -2.87
CA LEU A 29 -2.30 14.98 -3.98
C LEU A 29 -2.70 16.23 -4.81
N GLY A 30 -2.87 17.35 -4.11
CA GLY A 30 -3.25 18.65 -4.67
C GLY A 30 -2.32 19.75 -4.17
N GLU A 31 -2.80 20.99 -4.18
CA GLU A 31 -2.00 22.20 -3.90
C GLU A 31 -1.16 22.11 -2.61
N GLY A 32 -1.71 21.55 -1.53
CA GLY A 32 -0.99 21.36 -0.28
C GLY A 32 0.30 20.54 -0.42
N ALA A 33 0.27 19.48 -1.23
CA ALA A 33 1.43 18.65 -1.52
C ALA A 33 2.46 19.39 -2.39
N TYR A 34 2.04 20.09 -3.45
CA TYR A 34 2.96 20.86 -4.30
C TYR A 34 3.65 21.98 -3.51
N ARG A 35 2.91 22.71 -2.66
CA ARG A 35 3.49 23.72 -1.77
C ARG A 35 4.49 23.13 -0.77
N PHE A 36 4.27 21.90 -0.32
CA PHE A 36 5.23 21.21 0.53
C PHE A 36 6.52 20.89 -0.23
N VAL A 37 6.44 20.47 -1.50
CA VAL A 37 7.62 20.26 -2.36
C VAL A 37 8.40 21.56 -2.58
N ASP A 38 7.70 22.68 -2.85
CA ASP A 38 8.33 24.00 -2.93
C ASP A 38 9.09 24.36 -1.64
N PHE A 39 8.48 24.08 -0.49
CA PHE A 39 9.11 24.28 0.81
C PHE A 39 10.36 23.41 0.98
N LEU A 40 10.30 22.13 0.62
CA LEU A 40 11.46 21.22 0.67
C LEU A 40 12.62 21.76 -0.17
N ALA A 41 12.34 22.19 -1.41
CA ALA A 41 13.34 22.74 -2.32
C ALA A 41 13.96 24.03 -1.75
N GLN A 42 13.14 24.96 -1.26
CA GLN A 42 13.61 26.21 -0.64
C GLN A 42 14.43 25.97 0.63
N ALA A 43 14.09 24.93 1.40
CA ALA A 43 14.82 24.53 2.60
C ALA A 43 16.07 23.68 2.30
N GLY A 44 16.43 23.47 1.03
CA GLY A 44 17.59 22.69 0.61
C GLY A 44 17.49 21.20 0.96
N GLN A 45 16.27 20.68 1.12
CA GLN A 45 16.05 19.25 1.34
C GLN A 45 16.20 18.49 0.01
N SER A 46 16.66 17.25 0.11
CA SER A 46 16.90 16.37 -1.05
C SER A 46 16.15 15.04 -0.96
N LEU A 47 15.46 14.81 0.17
CA LEU A 47 14.69 13.60 0.44
C LEU A 47 13.32 13.97 1.03
N TRP A 48 12.28 13.28 0.58
CA TRP A 48 10.94 13.30 1.20
C TRP A 48 10.56 11.87 1.57
N GLN A 49 10.49 11.57 2.88
CA GLN A 49 10.03 10.27 3.34
C GLN A 49 8.52 10.27 3.59
N ILE A 50 7.86 9.22 3.14
CA ILE A 50 6.43 8.97 3.33
C ILE A 50 6.22 7.61 4.00
N LEU A 51 5.06 7.46 4.65
CA LEU A 51 4.51 6.16 5.04
C LEU A 51 3.88 5.44 3.83
N PRO A 52 3.49 4.16 3.93
CA PRO A 52 2.86 3.43 2.83
C PRO A 52 1.60 4.15 2.29
N LEU A 53 1.39 4.10 0.97
CA LEU A 53 0.31 4.83 0.30
C LEU A 53 -0.96 4.00 0.08
N GLY A 54 -1.04 2.80 0.66
CA GLY A 54 -2.12 1.85 0.42
C GLY A 54 -3.47 2.27 1.03
N PRO A 55 -4.60 1.77 0.48
CA PRO A 55 -5.93 2.02 1.03
C PRO A 55 -6.06 1.40 2.42
N THR A 56 -6.29 2.23 3.43
CA THR A 56 -6.29 1.82 4.84
C THR A 56 -7.61 1.16 5.25
N GLY A 57 -7.52 0.07 6.02
CA GLY A 57 -8.66 -0.61 6.64
C GLY A 57 -9.01 -0.09 8.03
N TYR A 58 -9.37 -1.00 8.93
CA TYR A 58 -9.69 -0.68 10.32
C TYR A 58 -8.48 -0.05 11.04
N GLY A 59 -8.75 0.98 11.86
CA GLY A 59 -7.70 1.71 12.59
C GLY A 59 -6.88 2.68 11.74
N ASP A 60 -7.21 2.83 10.45
CA ASP A 60 -6.63 3.81 9.51
C ASP A 60 -5.09 3.72 9.37
N SER A 61 -4.50 2.58 9.74
CA SER A 61 -3.06 2.36 9.70
C SER A 61 -2.56 2.13 8.28
N PRO A 62 -1.58 2.91 7.79
CA PRO A 62 -0.90 2.66 6.51
C PRO A 62 -0.19 1.29 6.43
N TYR A 63 0.08 0.66 7.57
CA TYR A 63 0.80 -0.63 7.65
C TYR A 63 -0.14 -1.84 7.56
N GLN A 64 -1.45 -1.63 7.45
CA GLN A 64 -2.45 -2.68 7.21
C GLN A 64 -3.40 -2.28 6.07
N PRO A 65 -2.87 -2.09 4.83
CA PRO A 65 -3.72 -1.71 3.71
C PRO A 65 -4.51 -2.90 3.18
N PHE A 66 -5.62 -2.61 2.48
CA PHE A 66 -6.39 -3.61 1.72
C PHE A 66 -5.63 -4.18 0.52
N SER A 67 -4.52 -3.56 0.12
CA SER A 67 -3.63 -4.09 -0.90
C SER A 67 -2.21 -3.53 -0.73
N ALA A 68 -1.22 -4.37 -1.02
CA ALA A 68 0.19 -4.02 -1.08
C ALA A 68 0.58 -3.23 -2.35
N PHE A 69 -0.33 -3.10 -3.32
CA PHE A 69 -0.11 -2.51 -4.64
C PHE A 69 -0.91 -1.23 -4.84
N ALA A 70 -2.17 -1.22 -4.42
CA ALA A 70 -3.12 -0.13 -4.64
C ALA A 70 -2.71 1.16 -3.92
N GLY A 71 -3.18 2.29 -4.43
CA GLY A 71 -3.12 3.59 -3.79
C GLY A 71 -4.39 3.96 -3.03
N ASN A 72 -4.24 4.79 -2.01
CA ASN A 72 -5.33 5.22 -1.15
C ASN A 72 -6.24 6.26 -1.83
N PRO A 73 -7.53 5.96 -2.09
CA PRO A 73 -8.45 6.93 -2.71
C PRO A 73 -8.64 8.21 -1.88
N LEU A 74 -8.38 8.17 -0.57
CA LEU A 74 -8.44 9.35 0.29
C LEU A 74 -7.38 10.40 -0.06
N LEU A 75 -6.33 10.03 -0.80
CA LEU A 75 -5.29 10.97 -1.23
C LEU A 75 -5.63 11.65 -2.56
N ILE A 76 -6.64 11.23 -3.31
CA ILE A 76 -6.97 11.82 -4.62
C ILE A 76 -7.40 13.28 -4.43
N GLY A 77 -6.66 14.23 -5.01
CA GLY A 77 -6.97 15.67 -4.99
C GLY A 77 -8.28 15.98 -5.71
N LEU A 78 -9.30 16.44 -4.96
CA LEU A 78 -10.60 16.75 -5.53
C LEU A 78 -10.55 18.04 -6.36
N ASP A 79 -9.74 19.02 -5.96
CA ASP A 79 -9.54 20.27 -6.72
C ASP A 79 -8.91 20.00 -8.10
N GLU A 80 -8.04 19.00 -8.20
CA GLU A 80 -7.48 18.56 -9.48
C GLU A 80 -8.56 17.97 -10.38
N LEU A 81 -9.49 17.18 -9.83
CA LEU A 81 -10.63 16.64 -10.59
C LEU A 81 -11.59 17.75 -11.06
N ILE A 82 -11.73 18.84 -10.29
CA ILE A 82 -12.50 20.03 -10.69
C ILE A 82 -11.81 20.76 -11.84
N LYS A 83 -10.49 21.00 -11.75
CA LYS A 83 -9.70 21.62 -12.83
C LYS A 83 -9.77 20.81 -14.12
N GLU A 84 -9.83 19.49 -14.02
CA GLU A 84 -9.99 18.58 -15.17
C GLU A 84 -11.43 18.51 -15.72
N GLY A 85 -12.40 19.18 -15.07
CA GLY A 85 -13.82 19.14 -15.46
C GLY A 85 -14.49 17.79 -15.24
N LEU A 86 -13.91 16.94 -14.38
CA LEU A 86 -14.45 15.64 -14.02
C LEU A 86 -15.41 15.75 -12.83
N LEU A 87 -15.19 16.73 -11.95
CA LEU A 87 -16.01 17.00 -10.76
C LEU A 87 -16.49 18.45 -10.79
N ASP A 88 -17.72 18.71 -10.35
CA ASP A 88 -18.23 20.09 -10.26
C ASP A 88 -17.99 20.65 -8.84
N GLU A 89 -17.64 21.93 -8.72
CA GLU A 89 -17.42 22.59 -7.41
C GLU A 89 -18.64 22.44 -6.47
N ALA A 90 -19.85 22.40 -7.06
CA ALA A 90 -21.09 22.19 -6.31
C ALA A 90 -21.20 20.80 -5.67
N ASP A 91 -20.56 19.76 -6.24
CA ASP A 91 -20.57 18.39 -5.70
C ASP A 91 -19.67 18.26 -4.46
N VAL A 92 -18.78 19.23 -4.20
CA VAL A 92 -17.87 19.26 -3.04
C VAL A 92 -18.14 20.42 -2.09
N ALA A 93 -19.30 21.07 -2.21
CA ALA A 93 -19.70 22.15 -1.33
C ALA A 93 -19.80 21.65 0.12
N LEU A 94 -18.97 22.22 1.00
CA LEU A 94 -18.97 21.89 2.42
C LEU A 94 -20.13 22.58 3.13
N ARG A 95 -20.90 21.80 3.90
CA ARG A 95 -21.91 22.37 4.82
C ARG A 95 -21.24 23.02 6.03
N GLU A 96 -20.21 22.36 6.54
CA GLU A 96 -19.37 22.80 7.65
C GLU A 96 -17.91 22.47 7.32
N PRO A 97 -16.95 23.30 7.76
CA PRO A 97 -15.53 23.03 7.55
C PRO A 97 -15.08 21.81 8.36
N PHE A 98 -14.12 21.07 7.83
CA PHE A 98 -13.43 20.02 8.58
C PHE A 98 -12.45 20.60 9.61
N PRO A 99 -12.09 19.85 10.67
CA PRO A 99 -11.01 20.24 11.56
C PRO A 99 -9.68 20.40 10.79
N GLU A 100 -8.96 21.48 11.06
CA GLU A 100 -7.67 21.78 10.40
C GLU A 100 -6.47 21.12 11.10
N ASP A 101 -6.63 20.70 12.36
CA ASP A 101 -5.55 20.19 13.22
C ASP A 101 -5.46 18.65 13.27
N ARG A 102 -6.46 17.95 12.72
CA ARG A 102 -6.52 16.48 12.69
C ARG A 102 -7.43 15.96 11.58
N VAL A 103 -7.14 14.75 11.12
CA VAL A 103 -7.99 14.03 10.17
C VAL A 103 -9.16 13.37 10.91
N SER A 104 -10.39 13.63 10.46
CA SER A 104 -11.57 12.85 10.86
C SER A 104 -11.84 11.79 9.81
N TYR A 105 -11.17 10.64 9.91
CA TYR A 105 -11.16 9.60 8.87
C TYR A 105 -12.55 9.12 8.44
N GLY A 106 -13.48 8.92 9.38
CA GLY A 106 -14.85 8.52 9.07
C GLY A 106 -15.58 9.54 8.19
N ALA A 107 -15.55 10.82 8.57
CA ALA A 107 -16.20 11.89 7.83
C ALA A 107 -15.50 12.17 6.48
N ALA A 108 -14.17 12.14 6.46
CA ALA A 108 -13.40 12.30 5.22
C ALA A 108 -13.70 11.17 4.23
N ARG A 109 -13.79 9.92 4.69
CA ARG A 109 -14.10 8.77 3.84
C ARG A 109 -15.50 8.86 3.23
N GLU A 110 -16.51 9.22 4.02
CA GLU A 110 -17.88 9.38 3.52
C GLU A 110 -17.97 10.52 2.49
N PHE A 111 -17.38 11.67 2.81
CA PHE A 111 -17.35 12.82 1.91
C PHE A 111 -16.62 12.49 0.59
N LYS A 112 -15.45 11.84 0.68
CA LYS A 112 -14.67 11.48 -0.51
C LYS A 112 -15.31 10.39 -1.35
N ASP A 113 -15.95 9.36 -0.78
CA ASP A 113 -16.67 8.37 -1.59
C ASP A 113 -17.81 9.05 -2.38
N HIS A 114 -18.52 10.00 -1.76
CA HIS A 114 -19.53 10.78 -2.47
C HIS A 114 -18.91 11.57 -3.63
N ALA A 115 -17.91 12.41 -3.36
CA ALA A 115 -17.27 13.26 -4.36
C ALA A 115 -16.63 12.44 -5.51
N LEU A 116 -15.97 11.33 -5.20
CA LEU A 116 -15.30 10.50 -6.19
C LEU A 116 -16.30 9.75 -7.09
N ARG A 117 -17.46 9.34 -6.56
CA ARG A 117 -18.55 8.80 -7.39
C ARG A 117 -19.11 9.84 -8.35
N ARG A 118 -19.29 11.08 -7.90
CA ARG A 118 -19.68 12.20 -8.78
C ARG A 118 -18.63 12.46 -9.85
N SER A 119 -17.36 12.37 -9.48
CA SER A 119 -16.25 12.48 -10.42
C SER A 119 -16.26 11.35 -11.45
N TYR A 120 -16.59 10.11 -11.06
CA TYR A 120 -16.73 8.99 -11.99
C TYR A 120 -17.90 9.15 -12.97
N ASP A 121 -19.04 9.67 -12.50
CA ASP A 121 -20.17 10.06 -13.36
C ASP A 121 -19.72 11.12 -14.39
N GLY A 122 -18.99 12.13 -13.92
CA GLY A 122 -18.43 13.19 -14.75
C GLY A 122 -17.42 12.67 -15.77
N PHE A 123 -16.54 11.75 -15.37
CA PHE A 123 -15.63 11.04 -16.26
C PHE A 123 -16.39 10.29 -17.36
N SER A 124 -17.40 9.50 -16.97
CA SER A 124 -18.19 8.72 -17.90
C SER A 124 -18.88 9.57 -18.97
N ARG A 125 -19.24 10.82 -18.66
CA ARG A 125 -19.93 11.74 -19.58
C ARG A 125 -18.99 12.67 -20.34
N ARG A 126 -17.94 13.17 -19.68
CA ARG A 126 -17.16 14.34 -20.12
C ARG A 126 -15.70 14.02 -20.43
N ALA A 127 -15.16 12.89 -19.97
CA ALA A 127 -13.76 12.55 -20.21
C ALA A 127 -13.47 12.46 -21.72
N SER A 128 -12.38 13.10 -22.13
CA SER A 128 -11.91 13.06 -23.51
C SER A 128 -11.47 11.65 -23.89
N LYS A 129 -11.38 11.38 -25.20
CA LYS A 129 -10.92 10.09 -25.72
C LYS A 129 -9.52 9.72 -25.19
N SER A 130 -8.60 10.69 -25.14
CA SER A 130 -7.24 10.49 -24.63
C SER A 130 -7.24 10.00 -23.19
N VAL A 131 -8.03 10.62 -22.30
CA VAL A 131 -8.05 10.23 -20.89
C VAL A 131 -8.68 8.85 -20.69
N ARG A 132 -9.65 8.48 -21.53
CA ARG A 132 -10.22 7.11 -21.53
C ARG A 132 -9.19 6.07 -21.99
N GLU A 133 -8.40 6.39 -23.00
CA GLU A 133 -7.30 5.53 -23.47
C GLU A 133 -6.19 5.39 -22.41
N GLU A 134 -5.90 6.45 -21.64
CA GLU A 134 -5.00 6.38 -20.48
C GLU A 134 -5.53 5.41 -19.41
N LEU A 135 -6.82 5.46 -19.07
CA LEU A 135 -7.44 4.50 -18.14
C LEU A 135 -7.35 3.06 -18.67
N THR A 136 -7.70 2.82 -19.93
CA THR A 136 -7.60 1.47 -20.53
C THR A 136 -6.17 0.94 -20.47
N ARG A 137 -5.18 1.79 -20.75
CA ARG A 137 -3.77 1.41 -20.67
C ARG A 137 -3.35 1.11 -19.23
N PHE A 138 -3.74 1.96 -18.28
CA PHE A 138 -3.47 1.74 -16.87
C PHE A 138 -4.02 0.39 -16.39
N VAL A 139 -5.25 0.04 -16.78
CA VAL A 139 -5.86 -1.25 -16.44
C VAL A 139 -5.06 -2.42 -17.02
N GLU A 140 -4.65 -2.34 -18.29
CA GLU A 140 -3.87 -3.39 -18.93
C GLU A 140 -2.47 -3.57 -18.30
N GLU A 141 -1.78 -2.46 -18.02
CA GLU A 141 -0.45 -2.44 -17.40
C GLU A 141 -0.46 -3.00 -15.97
N ASN A 142 -1.59 -2.87 -15.25
CA ASN A 142 -1.74 -3.26 -13.85
C ASN A 142 -2.60 -4.52 -13.64
N ARG A 143 -2.93 -5.24 -14.71
CA ARG A 143 -3.87 -6.39 -14.68
C ARG A 143 -3.49 -7.50 -13.70
N LEU A 144 -2.22 -7.61 -13.31
CA LEU A 144 -1.73 -8.65 -12.39
C LEU A 144 -2.23 -8.49 -10.95
N TRP A 145 -2.62 -7.27 -10.55
CA TRP A 145 -3.12 -7.00 -9.20
C TRP A 145 -4.45 -6.24 -9.21
N LEU A 146 -4.69 -5.42 -10.24
CA LEU A 146 -5.81 -4.49 -10.25
C LEU A 146 -7.18 -5.19 -10.34
N ASP A 147 -7.30 -6.28 -11.11
CA ASP A 147 -8.57 -6.97 -11.29
C ASP A 147 -9.07 -7.60 -9.98
N ASP A 148 -8.20 -8.36 -9.31
CA ASP A 148 -8.48 -8.92 -7.98
C ASP A 148 -8.71 -7.82 -6.95
N PHE A 149 -7.92 -6.75 -6.94
CA PHE A 149 -8.16 -5.62 -6.03
C PHE A 149 -9.54 -4.97 -6.24
N CYS A 150 -9.92 -4.72 -7.50
CA CYS A 150 -11.21 -4.10 -7.81
C CYS A 150 -12.37 -5.01 -7.41
N LEU A 151 -12.25 -6.32 -7.66
CA LEU A 151 -13.24 -7.30 -7.25
C LEU A 151 -13.33 -7.40 -5.73
N PHE A 152 -12.20 -7.47 -5.03
CA PHE A 152 -12.12 -7.48 -3.57
C PHE A 152 -12.82 -6.27 -2.96
N MET A 153 -12.54 -5.06 -3.44
CA MET A 153 -13.18 -3.84 -2.93
C MET A 153 -14.68 -3.78 -3.24
N ALA A 154 -15.10 -4.26 -4.41
CA ALA A 154 -16.52 -4.37 -4.77
C ALA A 154 -17.25 -5.38 -3.86
N LEU A 155 -16.62 -6.52 -3.56
CA LEU A 155 -17.12 -7.53 -2.64
C LEU A 155 -17.18 -6.99 -1.21
N LYS A 156 -16.15 -6.28 -0.73
CA LYS A 156 -16.22 -5.59 0.57
C LYS A 156 -17.46 -4.71 0.65
N ARG A 157 -17.73 -3.87 -0.35
CA ARG A 157 -18.96 -3.05 -0.37
C ARG A 157 -20.23 -3.91 -0.37
N ARG A 158 -20.26 -4.98 -1.18
CA ARG A 158 -21.40 -5.90 -1.30
C ARG A 158 -21.72 -6.67 -0.01
N PHE A 159 -20.70 -6.97 0.79
CA PHE A 159 -20.79 -7.69 2.06
C PHE A 159 -20.62 -6.75 3.26
N ASN A 160 -20.99 -5.46 3.14
CA ASN A 160 -21.01 -4.49 4.23
C ASN A 160 -19.68 -4.35 4.99
N TRP A 161 -18.58 -4.38 4.24
CA TRP A 161 -17.19 -4.24 4.70
C TRP A 161 -16.70 -5.36 5.63
N SER A 162 -17.38 -6.51 5.67
CA SER A 162 -16.89 -7.70 6.38
C SER A 162 -15.53 -8.17 5.85
N ALA A 163 -14.81 -8.94 6.66
CA ALA A 163 -13.60 -9.61 6.21
C ALA A 163 -13.93 -10.63 5.12
N TRP A 164 -12.98 -10.90 4.22
CA TRP A 164 -13.21 -11.85 3.12
C TRP A 164 -13.53 -13.28 3.58
N THR A 165 -13.06 -13.66 4.78
CA THR A 165 -13.37 -14.96 5.39
C THR A 165 -14.82 -15.09 5.86
N ASP A 166 -15.56 -13.99 5.92
CA ASP A 166 -16.98 -13.95 6.31
C ASP A 166 -17.92 -13.91 5.10
N TRP A 167 -17.38 -13.92 3.87
CA TRP A 167 -18.19 -13.97 2.65
C TRP A 167 -18.74 -15.37 2.41
N ASP A 168 -19.60 -15.51 1.39
CA ASP A 168 -20.03 -16.81 0.91
C ASP A 168 -18.81 -17.69 0.56
N THR A 169 -18.84 -18.97 0.95
CA THR A 169 -17.67 -19.85 0.94
C THR A 169 -16.96 -19.91 -0.42
N ASP A 170 -17.70 -19.97 -1.51
CA ASP A 170 -17.15 -20.11 -2.86
C ASP A 170 -16.29 -18.89 -3.26
N ILE A 171 -16.76 -17.67 -2.97
CA ILE A 171 -15.99 -16.45 -3.25
C ILE A 171 -14.92 -16.19 -2.20
N ALA A 172 -15.15 -16.54 -0.93
CA ALA A 172 -14.12 -16.47 0.11
C ALA A 172 -12.92 -17.36 -0.24
N LEU A 173 -13.16 -18.54 -0.83
CA LEU A 173 -12.12 -19.47 -1.25
C LEU A 173 -11.50 -19.13 -2.62
N HIS A 174 -11.95 -18.03 -3.27
CA HIS A 174 -11.52 -17.60 -4.62
C HIS A 174 -11.77 -18.68 -5.69
N GLU A 175 -12.93 -19.35 -5.62
CA GLU A 175 -13.29 -20.35 -6.63
C GLU A 175 -13.55 -19.69 -7.99
N GLU A 176 -12.95 -20.25 -9.06
CA GLU A 176 -13.00 -19.68 -10.41
C GLU A 176 -14.42 -19.36 -10.91
N GLN A 177 -15.41 -20.21 -10.60
CA GLN A 177 -16.79 -19.99 -11.02
C GLN A 177 -17.45 -18.83 -10.26
N ALA A 178 -17.21 -18.74 -8.96
CA ALA A 178 -17.72 -17.65 -8.11
C ALA A 178 -17.08 -16.32 -8.51
N THR A 179 -15.75 -16.29 -8.69
CA THR A 179 -15.01 -15.12 -9.18
C THR A 179 -15.56 -14.63 -10.51
N ARG A 180 -15.78 -15.52 -11.49
CA ARG A 180 -16.40 -15.16 -12.78
C ARG A 180 -17.84 -14.65 -12.66
N TYR A 181 -18.62 -15.19 -11.73
CA TYR A 181 -19.98 -14.71 -11.46
C TYR A 181 -19.94 -13.28 -10.92
N TRP A 182 -19.18 -13.05 -9.84
CA TRP A 182 -19.10 -11.74 -9.19
C TRP A 182 -18.44 -10.68 -10.08
N HIS A 183 -17.50 -11.04 -10.96
CA HIS A 183 -16.95 -10.13 -11.97
C HIS A 183 -18.01 -9.55 -12.91
N ARG A 184 -19.01 -10.37 -13.28
CA ARG A 184 -20.14 -9.90 -14.09
C ARG A 184 -21.12 -9.08 -13.27
N GLU A 185 -21.49 -9.56 -12.08
CA GLU A 185 -22.48 -8.90 -11.23
C GLU A 185 -22.02 -7.55 -10.70
N LEU A 186 -20.73 -7.40 -10.38
CA LEU A 186 -20.16 -6.21 -9.75
C LEU A 186 -19.37 -5.33 -10.71
N ARG A 187 -19.49 -5.56 -12.02
CA ARG A 187 -18.71 -4.86 -13.05
C ARG A 187 -18.70 -3.33 -12.89
N ASN A 188 -19.86 -2.72 -12.66
CA ASN A 188 -19.95 -1.27 -12.50
C ASN A 188 -19.17 -0.74 -11.29
N GLU A 189 -19.17 -1.48 -10.18
CA GLU A 189 -18.38 -1.10 -9.00
C GLU A 189 -16.89 -1.38 -9.24
N MET A 190 -16.54 -2.48 -9.90
CA MET A 190 -15.15 -2.75 -10.29
C MET A 190 -14.59 -1.66 -11.22
N ASP A 191 -15.36 -1.20 -12.22
CA ASP A 191 -14.96 -0.11 -13.10
C ASP A 191 -14.73 1.19 -12.32
N TYR A 192 -15.56 1.47 -11.32
CA TYR A 192 -15.35 2.59 -10.40
C TYR A 192 -14.06 2.42 -9.57
N GLN A 193 -13.80 1.25 -9.00
CA GLN A 193 -12.56 0.99 -8.25
C GLN A 193 -11.32 1.14 -9.15
N GLY A 194 -11.38 0.65 -10.39
CA GLY A 194 -10.32 0.84 -11.38
C GLY A 194 -10.10 2.31 -11.72
N TYR A 195 -11.18 3.09 -11.85
CA TYR A 195 -11.11 4.55 -12.01
C TYR A 195 -10.41 5.24 -10.84
N LEU A 196 -10.69 4.85 -9.59
CA LEU A 196 -10.03 5.42 -8.42
C LEU A 196 -8.51 5.18 -8.45
N GLN A 197 -8.10 3.95 -8.75
CA GLN A 197 -6.67 3.60 -8.85
C GLN A 197 -5.98 4.35 -9.99
N PHE A 198 -6.66 4.50 -11.13
CA PHE A 198 -6.16 5.33 -12.23
C PHE A 198 -5.96 6.79 -11.81
N GLN A 199 -6.94 7.40 -11.14
CA GLN A 199 -6.82 8.79 -10.71
C GLN A 199 -5.73 9.00 -9.67
N PHE A 200 -5.63 8.08 -8.69
CA PHE A 200 -4.52 8.07 -7.75
C PHE A 200 -3.18 8.01 -8.48
N ALA A 201 -2.97 7.02 -9.34
CA ALA A 201 -1.70 6.82 -10.04
C ALA A 201 -1.35 8.01 -10.94
N ARG A 202 -2.34 8.58 -11.62
CA ARG A 202 -2.15 9.74 -12.51
C ARG A 202 -1.74 10.99 -11.74
N GLN A 203 -2.37 11.27 -10.59
CA GLN A 203 -2.01 12.41 -9.75
C GLN A 203 -0.67 12.19 -9.03
N TRP A 204 -0.43 10.98 -8.51
CA TRP A 204 0.82 10.63 -7.84
C TRP A 204 2.02 10.75 -8.78
N ARG A 205 1.89 10.25 -10.02
CA ARG A 205 2.95 10.36 -11.03
C ARG A 205 3.32 11.81 -11.33
N ARG A 206 2.33 12.70 -11.51
CA ARG A 206 2.59 14.14 -11.72
C ARG A 206 3.30 14.79 -10.53
N LEU A 207 2.89 14.44 -9.31
CA LEU A 207 3.54 14.94 -8.10
C LEU A 207 4.98 14.40 -7.99
N LYS A 208 5.19 13.11 -8.25
CA LYS A 208 6.54 12.50 -8.24
C LYS A 208 7.46 13.16 -9.26
N GLU A 209 6.98 13.37 -10.48
CA GLU A 209 7.71 14.11 -11.53
C GLU A 209 8.11 15.50 -11.02
N TYR A 210 7.18 16.24 -10.42
CA TYR A 210 7.46 17.55 -9.83
C TYR A 210 8.49 17.52 -8.69
N VAL A 211 8.40 16.52 -7.80
CA VAL A 211 9.37 16.29 -6.72
C VAL A 211 10.77 16.01 -7.30
N ASN A 212 10.84 15.16 -8.32
CA ASN A 212 12.10 14.78 -8.93
C ASN A 212 12.72 15.92 -9.75
N ASP A 213 11.91 16.72 -10.45
CA ASP A 213 12.35 17.92 -11.16
C ASP A 213 12.92 18.99 -10.21
N ALA A 214 12.44 19.02 -8.95
CA ALA A 214 13.00 19.84 -7.87
C ALA A 214 14.29 19.26 -7.27
N GLY A 215 14.81 18.13 -7.77
CA GLY A 215 16.02 17.47 -7.28
C GLY A 215 15.82 16.69 -5.98
N ILE A 216 14.59 16.39 -5.60
CA ILE A 216 14.22 15.67 -4.38
C ILE A 216 13.88 14.21 -4.75
N SER A 217 14.30 13.26 -3.92
CA SER A 217 13.92 11.85 -4.04
C SER A 217 12.89 11.45 -2.98
N ILE A 218 11.90 10.65 -3.35
CA ILE A 218 10.89 10.12 -2.44
C ILE A 218 11.37 8.79 -1.84
N ILE A 219 11.37 8.71 -0.51
CA ILE A 219 11.58 7.48 0.24
C ILE A 219 10.21 6.91 0.61
N GLY A 220 9.84 5.80 -0.04
CA GLY A 220 8.68 5.01 0.33
C GLY A 220 8.98 4.03 1.46
N ASP A 221 7.93 3.41 1.96
CA ASP A 221 7.99 2.44 3.05
C ASP A 221 7.17 1.20 2.70
N VAL A 222 7.76 0.02 2.91
CA VAL A 222 7.17 -1.27 2.56
C VAL A 222 7.10 -2.12 3.83
N PRO A 223 5.90 -2.28 4.42
CA PRO A 223 5.67 -3.22 5.51
C PRO A 223 6.09 -4.62 5.07
N ILE A 224 6.88 -5.36 5.86
CA ILE A 224 7.26 -6.71 5.44
C ILE A 224 6.02 -7.59 5.24
N PHE A 225 5.07 -7.57 6.17
CA PHE A 225 3.83 -8.35 6.10
C PHE A 225 2.68 -7.52 5.52
N VAL A 226 1.65 -8.21 5.01
CA VAL A 226 0.39 -7.61 4.54
C VAL A 226 -0.74 -7.86 5.53
N GLY A 227 -1.83 -7.10 5.45
CA GLY A 227 -3.02 -7.35 6.28
C GLY A 227 -3.70 -8.66 5.90
N HIS A 228 -4.30 -9.37 6.86
CA HIS A 228 -5.07 -10.60 6.57
C HIS A 228 -6.29 -10.30 5.70
N ASP A 229 -7.07 -9.29 6.08
CA ASP A 229 -8.20 -8.82 5.29
C ASP A 229 -7.73 -7.89 4.14
N SER A 230 -7.06 -8.48 3.15
CA SER A 230 -6.53 -7.78 1.97
C SER A 230 -6.79 -8.57 0.70
N ALA A 231 -6.82 -7.86 -0.43
CA ALA A 231 -6.87 -8.49 -1.75
C ALA A 231 -5.68 -9.44 -1.95
N ASP A 232 -4.50 -9.09 -1.42
CA ASP A 232 -3.28 -9.88 -1.58
C ASP A 232 -3.39 -11.27 -0.96
N VAL A 233 -3.96 -11.36 0.24
CA VAL A 233 -4.13 -12.64 0.94
C VAL A 233 -5.29 -13.43 0.35
N TRP A 234 -6.38 -12.74 -0.01
CA TRP A 234 -7.57 -13.36 -0.59
C TRP A 234 -7.30 -14.00 -1.97
N SER A 235 -6.57 -13.33 -2.87
CA SER A 235 -6.28 -13.85 -4.22
C SER A 235 -5.04 -14.76 -4.30
N HIS A 236 -4.18 -14.77 -3.27
CA HIS A 236 -2.95 -15.57 -3.23
C HIS A 236 -2.82 -16.39 -1.95
N ARG A 237 -3.90 -17.02 -1.50
CA ARG A 237 -3.98 -17.79 -0.24
C ARG A 237 -2.84 -18.81 -0.10
N GLU A 238 -2.40 -19.40 -1.21
CA GLU A 238 -1.31 -20.38 -1.28
C GLU A 238 0.08 -19.85 -0.85
N LEU A 239 0.23 -18.53 -0.75
CA LEU A 239 1.47 -17.87 -0.35
C LEU A 239 1.56 -17.64 1.18
N PHE A 240 0.50 -17.97 1.93
CA PHE A 240 0.36 -17.64 3.35
C PHE A 240 0.04 -18.87 4.22
N CYS A 241 0.40 -18.80 5.49
CA CYS A 241 0.09 -19.83 6.49
C CYS A 241 -1.37 -19.77 6.93
N LEU A 242 -2.29 -20.26 6.10
CA LEU A 242 -3.74 -20.25 6.34
C LEU A 242 -4.30 -21.67 6.51
N ASP A 243 -5.43 -21.79 7.19
CA ASP A 243 -6.25 -23.00 7.20
C ASP A 243 -7.18 -23.08 5.97
N ASP A 244 -7.94 -24.17 5.87
CA ASP A 244 -8.86 -24.41 4.75
C ASP A 244 -9.95 -23.32 4.61
N ARG A 245 -10.28 -22.63 5.70
CA ARG A 245 -11.25 -21.52 5.74
C ARG A 245 -10.60 -20.15 5.50
N GLY A 246 -9.28 -20.10 5.35
CA GLY A 246 -8.55 -18.86 5.13
C GLY A 246 -8.16 -18.12 6.39
N GLN A 247 -8.32 -18.69 7.59
CA GLN A 247 -7.85 -18.09 8.83
C GLN A 247 -6.35 -18.33 9.02
N PRO A 248 -5.57 -17.37 9.56
CA PRO A 248 -4.17 -17.60 9.87
C PRO A 248 -4.01 -18.73 10.89
N THR A 249 -3.09 -19.66 10.63
CA THR A 249 -2.69 -20.68 11.62
C THR A 249 -1.59 -20.15 12.55
N VAL A 250 -0.77 -19.24 12.01
CA VAL A 250 0.26 -18.51 12.74
C VAL A 250 0.27 -17.06 12.27
N VAL A 251 0.66 -16.17 13.17
CA VAL A 251 0.67 -14.72 12.95
C VAL A 251 2.01 -14.09 13.31
N ALA A 252 2.24 -12.92 12.72
CA ALA A 252 3.43 -12.12 12.97
C ALA A 252 3.39 -11.42 14.34
N GLY A 253 4.59 -11.20 14.87
CA GLY A 253 4.81 -10.37 16.04
C GLY A 253 6.30 -10.13 16.27
N VAL A 254 6.62 -9.68 17.47
CA VAL A 254 7.99 -9.65 18.02
C VAL A 254 7.98 -10.20 19.45
N PRO A 255 9.05 -10.90 19.87
CA PRO A 255 9.11 -11.47 21.21
C PRO A 255 9.16 -10.38 22.28
N PRO A 256 8.92 -10.75 23.56
CA PRO A 256 9.25 -9.88 24.68
C PRO A 256 10.67 -9.35 24.63
N ASP A 257 10.83 -8.09 24.98
CA ASP A 257 12.12 -7.44 25.13
C ASP A 257 12.12 -6.51 26.35
N TYR A 258 13.20 -5.75 26.55
CA TYR A 258 13.32 -4.83 27.67
C TYR A 258 12.29 -3.67 27.60
N PHE A 259 11.71 -3.37 26.44
CA PHE A 259 10.71 -2.33 26.24
C PHE A 259 9.27 -2.85 26.37
N SER A 260 9.00 -4.10 25.98
CA SER A 260 7.69 -4.74 26.07
C SER A 260 7.77 -6.13 26.73
N PRO A 261 7.22 -6.31 27.94
CA PRO A 261 7.27 -7.59 28.66
C PRO A 261 6.44 -8.71 28.00
N THR A 262 5.48 -8.36 27.13
CA THR A 262 4.62 -9.32 26.40
C THR A 262 4.97 -9.42 24.92
N GLY A 263 6.00 -8.69 24.47
CA GLY A 263 6.27 -8.51 23.05
C GLY A 263 5.16 -7.71 22.36
N GLN A 264 4.99 -7.90 21.06
CA GLN A 264 3.88 -7.32 20.30
C GLN A 264 3.30 -8.36 19.36
N LEU A 265 1.99 -8.58 19.43
CA LEU A 265 1.26 -9.45 18.53
C LEU A 265 0.62 -8.58 17.45
N TRP A 266 1.05 -8.72 16.20
CA TRP A 266 0.60 -7.85 15.10
C TRP A 266 -0.58 -8.42 14.33
N GLY A 267 -0.74 -9.75 14.34
CA GLY A 267 -1.88 -10.44 13.73
C GLY A 267 -1.80 -10.62 12.22
N ASN A 268 -0.76 -10.11 11.54
CA ASN A 268 -0.56 -10.35 10.11
C ASN A 268 -0.30 -11.84 9.82
N PRO A 269 -0.82 -12.41 8.71
CA PRO A 269 -0.47 -13.76 8.31
C PRO A 269 1.00 -13.83 7.89
N LEU A 270 1.63 -14.98 8.14
CA LEU A 270 3.01 -15.22 7.76
C LEU A 270 3.11 -15.86 6.38
N TYR A 271 4.23 -15.58 5.69
CA TYR A 271 4.51 -16.11 4.36
C TYR A 271 4.98 -17.56 4.39
N LEU A 272 4.54 -18.34 3.40
CA LEU A 272 5.14 -19.62 3.04
C LEU A 272 6.35 -19.37 2.13
N TRP A 273 7.46 -18.90 2.71
CA TRP A 273 8.68 -18.53 1.97
C TRP A 273 9.25 -19.66 1.09
N GLU A 274 9.05 -20.92 1.45
CA GLU A 274 9.46 -22.06 0.63
C GLU A 274 8.57 -22.26 -0.60
N VAL A 275 7.29 -21.87 -0.55
CA VAL A 275 6.40 -21.82 -1.72
C VAL A 275 6.84 -20.70 -2.64
N MET A 276 6.97 -19.48 -2.11
CA MET A 276 7.47 -18.31 -2.86
C MET A 276 8.87 -18.53 -3.45
N ARG A 277 9.71 -19.39 -2.88
CA ARG A 277 11.03 -19.66 -3.47
C ARG A 277 10.92 -20.40 -4.81
N ARG A 278 9.85 -21.19 -5.04
CA ARG A 278 9.71 -22.07 -6.20
C ARG A 278 9.54 -21.30 -7.51
N ASP A 279 8.95 -20.11 -7.47
CA ASP A 279 8.76 -19.22 -8.62
C ASP A 279 9.71 -18.00 -8.57
N ALA A 280 10.80 -18.11 -7.81
CA ALA A 280 11.76 -17.03 -7.59
C ALA A 280 11.10 -15.76 -7.00
N TYR A 281 10.20 -15.93 -6.04
CA TYR A 281 9.58 -14.84 -5.27
C TYR A 281 8.78 -13.88 -6.15
N ALA A 282 8.08 -14.40 -7.16
CA ALA A 282 7.43 -13.61 -8.20
C ALA A 282 6.51 -12.53 -7.62
N TRP A 283 5.61 -12.88 -6.69
CA TRP A 283 4.70 -11.93 -6.03
C TRP A 283 5.45 -10.75 -5.37
N TRP A 284 6.57 -11.04 -4.70
CA TRP A 284 7.39 -9.99 -4.08
C TRP A 284 8.12 -9.12 -5.11
N MET A 285 8.56 -9.70 -6.23
CA MET A 285 9.19 -8.91 -7.30
C MET A 285 8.17 -7.97 -7.94
N GLU A 286 6.93 -8.43 -8.17
CA GLU A 286 5.84 -7.56 -8.62
C GLU A 286 5.54 -6.46 -7.61
N ARG A 287 5.47 -6.79 -6.32
CA ARG A 287 5.25 -5.81 -5.25
C ARG A 287 6.32 -4.72 -5.25
N LEU A 288 7.60 -5.11 -5.32
CA LEU A 288 8.70 -4.15 -5.37
C LEU A 288 8.65 -3.29 -6.64
N ARG A 289 8.29 -3.86 -7.79
CA ARG A 289 8.11 -3.12 -9.04
C ARG A 289 7.03 -2.04 -8.91
N ALA A 290 5.85 -2.41 -8.41
CA ALA A 290 4.74 -1.48 -8.20
C ALA A 290 5.10 -0.34 -7.23
N VAL A 291 5.86 -0.64 -6.17
CA VAL A 291 6.34 0.38 -5.24
C VAL A 291 7.37 1.31 -5.90
N LEU A 292 8.30 0.79 -6.70
CA LEU A 292 9.33 1.58 -7.37
C LEU A 292 8.78 2.50 -8.47
N ASP A 293 7.62 2.16 -9.03
CA ASP A 293 6.91 3.10 -9.90
C ASP A 293 6.47 4.35 -9.10
N GLN A 294 6.16 4.18 -7.81
CA GLN A 294 5.69 5.25 -6.93
C GLN A 294 6.81 6.03 -6.24
N VAL A 295 7.94 5.40 -5.91
CA VAL A 295 9.00 6.05 -5.11
C VAL A 295 10.39 5.87 -5.71
N ASP A 296 11.37 6.60 -5.21
CA ASP A 296 12.75 6.53 -5.70
C ASP A 296 13.61 5.60 -4.84
N ILE A 297 13.30 5.52 -3.54
CA ILE A 297 14.01 4.74 -2.52
C ILE A 297 12.99 3.94 -1.71
N VAL A 298 13.31 2.68 -1.43
CA VAL A 298 12.42 1.79 -0.67
C VAL A 298 13.00 1.51 0.71
N ARG A 299 12.31 1.95 1.76
CA ARG A 299 12.53 1.43 3.11
C ARG A 299 11.81 0.09 3.24
N LEU A 300 12.54 -0.97 3.56
CA LEU A 300 11.95 -2.25 3.95
C LEU A 300 11.79 -2.26 5.47
N ASP A 301 10.55 -2.16 5.91
CA ASP A 301 10.16 -2.21 7.32
C ASP A 301 10.41 -3.61 7.90
N HIS A 302 10.79 -3.68 9.17
CA HIS A 302 11.09 -4.93 9.87
C HIS A 302 12.03 -5.85 9.07
N PHE A 303 13.11 -5.28 8.52
CA PHE A 303 14.04 -5.97 7.61
C PHE A 303 14.59 -7.27 8.20
N ARG A 304 14.73 -7.34 9.54
CA ARG A 304 15.16 -8.53 10.26
C ARG A 304 14.33 -9.76 9.94
N GLY A 305 13.04 -9.58 9.60
CA GLY A 305 12.11 -10.61 9.16
C GLY A 305 12.62 -11.43 7.95
N PHE A 306 13.45 -10.83 7.10
CA PHE A 306 14.07 -11.54 5.98
C PHE A 306 15.18 -12.51 6.43
N GLY A 307 15.85 -12.25 7.56
CA GLY A 307 16.80 -13.19 8.17
C GLY A 307 16.09 -14.24 9.03
N GLY A 308 15.17 -13.78 9.87
CA GLY A 308 14.25 -14.61 10.64
C GLY A 308 13.06 -13.80 11.15
N TYR A 309 11.92 -14.43 11.35
CA TYR A 309 10.71 -13.76 11.85
C TYR A 309 10.19 -14.49 13.08
N TRP A 310 9.48 -13.77 13.94
CA TRP A 310 8.84 -14.34 15.12
C TRP A 310 7.45 -14.84 14.73
N GLU A 311 7.27 -16.15 14.88
CA GLU A 311 6.04 -16.87 14.56
C GLU A 311 5.29 -17.18 15.85
N VAL A 312 4.04 -16.75 15.94
CA VAL A 312 3.16 -16.99 17.08
C VAL A 312 1.93 -17.77 16.60
N SER A 313 1.44 -18.74 17.39
CA SER A 313 0.17 -19.40 17.09
C SER A 313 -0.97 -18.36 17.04
N ALA A 314 -1.87 -18.48 16.06
CA ALA A 314 -3.01 -17.57 15.95
C ALA A 314 -4.01 -17.68 17.13
N GLU A 315 -3.91 -18.74 17.93
CA GLU A 315 -4.72 -18.96 19.14
C GLU A 315 -4.20 -18.18 20.37
N GLU A 316 -3.00 -17.60 20.31
CA GLU A 316 -2.40 -16.87 21.43
C GLU A 316 -2.93 -15.42 21.50
N GLU A 317 -3.09 -14.91 22.73
CA GLU A 317 -3.46 -13.51 22.97
C GLU A 317 -2.24 -12.57 23.03
N THR A 318 -1.02 -13.13 23.16
CA THR A 318 0.23 -12.37 23.29
C THR A 318 1.34 -12.96 22.43
N ALA A 319 2.44 -12.23 22.24
CA ALA A 319 3.59 -12.70 21.47
C ALA A 319 4.62 -13.50 22.30
N ILE A 320 4.34 -13.81 23.56
CA ILE A 320 5.28 -14.51 24.46
C ILE A 320 5.61 -15.91 23.91
N ASN A 321 4.57 -16.67 23.54
CA ASN A 321 4.68 -18.07 23.15
C ASN A 321 4.93 -18.25 21.64
N GLY A 322 5.88 -17.49 21.10
CA GLY A 322 6.34 -17.63 19.73
C GLY A 322 7.67 -18.36 19.59
N ARG A 323 8.14 -18.45 18.34
CA ARG A 323 9.47 -18.98 18.01
C ARG A 323 10.09 -18.25 16.84
N TRP A 324 11.41 -18.22 16.81
CA TRP A 324 12.14 -17.73 15.64
C TRP A 324 12.11 -18.75 14.52
N VAL A 325 11.60 -18.34 13.36
CA VAL A 325 11.63 -19.11 12.12
C VAL A 325 12.53 -18.41 11.12
N LYS A 326 13.27 -19.19 10.33
CA LYS A 326 14.22 -18.64 9.36
C LYS A 326 13.49 -18.00 8.18
N GLY A 327 13.86 -16.76 7.86
CA GLY A 327 13.36 -16.05 6.70
C GLY A 327 14.01 -16.51 5.40
N PRO A 328 13.67 -15.89 4.26
CA PRO A 328 14.20 -16.28 2.95
C PRO A 328 15.68 -15.91 2.76
N GLY A 329 16.19 -14.96 3.55
CA GLY A 329 17.59 -14.57 3.58
C GLY A 329 18.17 -14.19 2.22
N ARG A 330 19.42 -14.60 1.97
CA ARG A 330 20.19 -14.21 0.79
C ARG A 330 19.61 -14.69 -0.55
N SER A 331 18.76 -15.72 -0.60
CA SER A 331 18.16 -16.14 -1.88
C SER A 331 17.17 -15.11 -2.40
N PHE A 332 16.38 -14.50 -1.50
CA PHE A 332 15.46 -13.41 -1.85
C PHE A 332 16.22 -12.21 -2.41
N PHE A 333 17.19 -11.68 -1.65
CA PHE A 333 17.93 -10.49 -2.10
C PHE A 333 18.81 -10.73 -3.34
N ARG A 334 19.22 -11.98 -3.61
CA ARG A 334 19.84 -12.33 -4.90
C ARG A 334 18.87 -12.18 -6.06
N GLN A 335 17.59 -12.49 -5.87
CA GLN A 335 16.58 -12.24 -6.89
C GLN A 335 16.28 -10.74 -7.02
N VAL A 336 16.12 -10.04 -5.90
CA VAL A 336 15.95 -8.57 -5.90
C VAL A 336 17.07 -7.89 -6.67
N ALA A 337 18.33 -8.25 -6.43
CA ALA A 337 19.48 -7.66 -7.13
C ALA A 337 19.55 -8.02 -8.63
N ARG A 338 18.92 -9.14 -9.05
CA ARG A 338 18.82 -9.52 -10.47
C ARG A 338 17.75 -8.70 -11.18
N GLU A 339 16.57 -8.56 -10.57
CA GLU A 339 15.45 -7.80 -11.13
C GLU A 339 15.68 -6.30 -11.08
N PHE A 340 16.31 -5.81 -10.00
CA PHE A 340 16.51 -4.40 -9.72
C PHE A 340 18.01 -4.09 -9.43
N PRO A 341 18.87 -4.07 -10.46
CA PRO A 341 20.33 -3.91 -10.27
C PRO A 341 20.76 -2.60 -9.59
N LYS A 342 19.88 -1.59 -9.58
CA LYS A 342 20.12 -0.27 -9.00
C LYS A 342 19.13 0.07 -7.89
N LEU A 343 18.61 -0.93 -7.17
CA LEU A 343 17.61 -0.70 -6.13
C LEU A 343 18.22 0.00 -4.90
N PRO A 344 17.82 1.24 -4.58
CA PRO A 344 18.23 1.86 -3.33
C PRO A 344 17.27 1.41 -2.23
N ILE A 345 17.72 0.42 -1.45
CA ILE A 345 17.01 -0.09 -0.27
C ILE A 345 17.56 0.59 0.99
N ILE A 346 16.67 1.03 1.86
CA ILE A 346 16.96 1.31 3.27
C ILE A 346 16.44 0.13 4.09
N ALA A 347 17.32 -0.56 4.81
CA ALA A 347 16.91 -1.60 5.75
C ALA A 347 16.49 -0.93 7.07
N GLU A 348 15.23 -1.08 7.47
CA GLU A 348 14.81 -0.78 8.83
C GLU A 348 15.39 -1.84 9.77
N ASP A 349 16.37 -1.43 10.58
CA ASP A 349 17.14 -2.31 11.42
C ASP A 349 17.22 -1.77 12.87
N LEU A 350 16.07 -1.37 13.42
CA LEU A 350 15.93 -1.08 14.84
C LEU A 350 15.68 -2.36 15.65
N GLY A 351 15.89 -2.27 16.97
CA GLY A 351 15.74 -3.40 17.90
C GLY A 351 16.99 -4.28 18.00
N VAL A 352 16.83 -5.44 18.66
CA VAL A 352 17.93 -6.39 18.87
C VAL A 352 18.16 -7.21 17.59
N ILE A 353 19.30 -6.98 16.95
CA ILE A 353 19.64 -7.60 15.66
C ILE A 353 20.73 -8.65 15.82
N SER A 354 20.49 -9.81 15.21
CA SER A 354 21.42 -10.93 15.19
C SER A 354 22.45 -10.83 14.04
N ALA A 355 23.58 -11.52 14.18
CA ALA A 355 24.71 -11.43 13.24
C ALA A 355 24.34 -11.81 11.79
N ASP A 356 23.37 -12.70 11.61
CA ASP A 356 22.84 -13.11 10.30
C ASP A 356 22.11 -11.96 9.58
N VAL A 357 21.40 -11.10 10.30
CA VAL A 357 20.73 -9.92 9.73
C VAL A 357 21.76 -8.85 9.37
N VAL A 358 22.78 -8.64 10.21
CA VAL A 358 23.91 -7.75 9.88
C VAL A 358 24.62 -8.23 8.61
N ALA A 359 24.83 -9.53 8.47
CA ALA A 359 25.43 -10.14 7.28
C ALA A 359 24.49 -10.14 6.06
N LEU A 360 23.18 -9.95 6.23
CA LEU A 360 22.23 -9.83 5.12
C LEU A 360 22.20 -8.39 4.57
N ARG A 361 22.43 -7.40 5.44
CA ARG A 361 22.52 -5.97 5.09
C ARG A 361 23.80 -5.63 4.31
N GLN A 362 24.89 -6.37 4.55
CA GLN A 362 26.20 -6.21 3.90
C GLN A 362 26.30 -7.02 2.60
#